data_AF-M8C9T3-F1
#
_entry.id   AF-M8C9T3-F1
#
_cell.length_a   1.000
_cell.length_b   1.000
_cell.length_c   1.000
_cell.angle_alpha   90.00
_cell.angle_beta   90.00
_cell.angle_gamma   90.00
#
_symmetry.space_group_name_H-M   'P 1'
#
loop_
_entity.id
_entity.type
_entity.pdbx_description
1 polymer ?
#
loop_
_entity_poly.entity_id
_entity_poly.type
_entity_poly.pdbx_seq_one_letter_code
_entity_poly.pdbx_strand_id
1 'polypeptide(L)'
;MANLKKLLAMFALVMFLSQLRVHGISVSVGSSANIATETKHLRGSCHISGFLHGKSGDYNRDHDSVCCKDGDRYPQFRCSPPVSADTPAILSLNSFARGGDGGGKSFCDNRFHKDTELVVALSTGMFTNDY
;
A
#
# COMPACT_ATOMS: atom_id res chain seq x y z
N MET A 1 50.44 -18.45 6.50
CA MET A 1 50.37 -17.08 5.92
C MET A 1 48.99 -16.67 5.40
N ALA A 2 48.17 -17.56 4.85
CA ALA A 2 46.82 -17.21 4.33
C ALA A 2 45.82 -16.73 5.40
N ASN A 3 45.85 -17.31 6.61
CA ASN A 3 44.95 -16.92 7.70
C ASN A 3 45.29 -15.55 8.32
N LEU A 4 46.57 -15.16 8.32
CA LEU A 4 46.98 -13.84 8.77
C LEU A 4 46.54 -12.73 7.80
N LYS A 5 46.59 -13.00 6.49
CA LYS A 5 46.07 -12.09 5.46
C LYS A 5 44.55 -11.91 5.58
N LYS A 6 43.80 -13.00 5.85
CA LYS A 6 42.36 -12.94 6.11
C LYS A 6 42.04 -12.17 7.40
N LEU A 7 42.82 -12.38 8.46
CA LEU A 7 42.65 -11.67 9.72
C LEU A 7 42.94 -10.17 9.59
N LEU A 8 43.99 -9.80 8.85
CA LEU A 8 44.31 -8.41 8.52
C LEU A 8 43.21 -7.76 7.65
N ALA A 9 42.66 -8.49 6.67
CA ALA A 9 41.54 -8.01 5.86
C ALA A 9 40.27 -7.79 6.69
N MET A 10 39.98 -8.69 7.64
CA MET A 10 38.86 -8.54 8.57
C MET A 10 39.03 -7.35 9.51
N PHE A 11 40.23 -7.16 10.07
CA PHE A 11 40.52 -5.98 10.89
C PHE A 11 40.40 -4.68 10.08
N ALA A 12 40.88 -4.64 8.85
CA ALA A 12 40.73 -3.50 7.97
C ALA A 12 39.25 -3.19 7.67
N LEU A 13 38.42 -4.21 7.42
CA LEU A 13 36.98 -4.03 7.19
C LEU A 13 36.26 -3.46 8.42
N VAL A 14 36.54 -3.98 9.62
CA VAL A 14 35.93 -3.48 10.87
C VAL A 14 36.39 -2.05 11.19
N MET A 15 37.66 -1.71 10.92
CA MET A 15 38.15 -0.35 11.06
C MET A 15 37.50 0.60 10.03
N PHE A 16 37.26 0.14 8.81
CA PHE A 16 36.57 0.95 7.80
C PHE A 16 35.11 1.21 8.17
N LEU A 17 34.40 0.17 8.64
CA LEU A 17 33.00 0.29 9.08
C LEU A 17 32.83 1.16 10.33
N SER A 18 33.80 1.17 11.24
CA SER A 18 33.78 2.05 12.42
C SER A 18 34.13 3.52 12.13
N GLN A 19 34.64 3.82 10.93
CA GLN A 19 34.87 5.19 10.45
C GLN A 19 33.73 5.75 9.59
N LEU A 20 32.71 4.95 9.23
CA LEU A 20 31.46 5.46 8.68
C LEU A 20 30.66 6.18 9.77
N ARG A 21 31.09 7.41 10.10
CA ARG A 21 30.26 8.37 10.83
C ARG A 21 29.18 8.83 9.86
N VAL A 22 27.99 8.27 10.00
CA VAL A 22 26.77 8.86 9.45
C VAL A 22 26.66 10.23 10.09
N HIS A 23 26.93 11.29 9.32
CA HIS A 23 26.66 12.65 9.78
C HIS A 23 25.15 12.79 9.86
N GLY A 24 24.59 12.53 11.04
CA GLY A 24 23.22 12.90 11.34
C GLY A 24 23.11 14.40 11.20
N ILE A 25 22.47 14.86 10.13
CA ILE A 25 22.08 16.26 9.99
C ILE A 25 21.02 16.50 11.05
N SER A 26 21.42 17.13 12.15
CA SER A 26 20.49 17.71 13.10
C SER A 26 19.87 18.93 12.43
N VAL A 27 18.63 18.81 11.95
CA VAL A 27 17.85 19.97 11.52
C VAL A 27 17.16 20.54 12.74
N SER A 28 17.75 21.61 13.30
CA SER A 28 17.07 22.47 14.26
C SER A 28 16.03 23.32 13.51
N VAL A 29 14.74 22.96 13.60
CA VAL A 29 13.65 23.88 13.21
C VAL A 29 13.31 24.71 14.44
N GLY A 30 13.91 25.90 14.52
CA GLY A 30 13.58 26.92 15.49
C GLY A 30 12.57 27.92 14.93
N SER A 31 11.52 28.16 15.74
CA SER A 31 10.64 29.33 15.80
C SER A 31 9.58 29.55 14.72
N SER A 32 8.35 29.24 15.14
CA SER A 32 7.10 30.01 15.00
C SER A 32 7.14 31.24 14.10
N ALA A 33 6.66 31.07 12.87
CA ALA A 33 5.93 32.11 12.17
C ALA A 33 4.45 31.70 12.18
N ASN A 34 3.61 32.50 12.84
CA ASN A 34 2.15 32.46 12.66
C ASN A 34 1.85 32.93 11.23
N ILE A 35 2.06 32.05 10.26
CA ILE A 35 1.39 32.16 8.98
C ILE A 35 0.01 31.62 9.28
N ALA A 36 -0.99 32.52 9.27
CA ALA A 36 -2.37 32.12 9.11
C ALA A 36 -2.44 31.37 7.77
N THR A 37 -2.16 30.08 7.82
CA THR A 37 -2.66 29.13 6.85
C THR A 37 -4.16 29.29 6.95
N GLU A 38 -4.71 30.06 6.03
CA GLU A 38 -6.02 29.80 5.50
C GLU A 38 -6.08 28.27 5.36
N THR A 39 -6.76 27.65 6.32
CA THR A 39 -7.08 26.24 6.30
C THR A 39 -7.98 26.10 5.08
N LYS A 40 -7.37 25.97 3.89
CA LYS A 40 -7.91 25.14 2.84
C LYS A 40 -8.24 23.86 3.56
N HIS A 41 -9.55 23.70 3.81
CA HIS A 41 -10.16 22.55 4.44
C HIS A 41 -9.25 21.34 4.26
N LEU A 42 -8.68 20.81 5.35
CA LEU A 42 -8.26 19.42 5.31
C LEU A 42 -9.55 18.68 4.95
N ARG A 43 -9.68 18.32 3.67
CA ARG A 43 -10.58 17.27 3.20
C ARG A 43 -10.42 16.13 4.19
N GLY A 44 -11.55 15.63 4.71
CA GLY A 44 -11.57 14.77 5.88
C GLY A 44 -10.55 13.64 5.77
N SER A 45 -9.89 13.32 6.87
CA SER A 45 -9.13 12.08 6.93
C SER A 45 -10.06 10.91 6.61
N CYS A 46 -9.64 9.99 5.74
CA CYS A 46 -10.44 8.80 5.44
C CYS A 46 -10.42 7.85 6.66
N HIS A 47 -11.61 7.53 7.18
CA HIS A 47 -11.77 6.68 8.36
C HIS A 47 -12.56 5.40 8.04
N ILE A 48 -12.44 4.41 8.92
CA ILE A 48 -13.21 3.17 8.84
C ILE A 48 -14.70 3.51 8.95
N SER A 49 -15.47 3.08 7.95
CA SER A 49 -16.92 3.31 7.86
C SER A 49 -17.75 2.22 8.51
N GLY A 50 -17.15 1.06 8.81
CA GLY A 50 -17.81 -0.08 9.44
C GLY A 50 -16.91 -1.31 9.45
N PHE A 51 -17.46 -2.44 9.88
CA PHE A 51 -16.74 -3.72 9.90
C PHE A 51 -17.61 -4.84 9.33
N LEU A 52 -16.99 -5.77 8.62
CA LEU A 52 -17.59 -7.06 8.23
C LEU A 52 -17.05 -8.14 9.16
N HIS A 53 -17.91 -9.08 9.53
CA HIS A 53 -17.52 -10.29 10.25
C HIS A 53 -17.20 -11.39 9.25
N GLY A 54 -15.98 -11.90 9.31
CA GLY A 54 -15.50 -12.95 8.42
C GLY A 54 -16.29 -14.23 8.56
N LYS A 55 -16.59 -14.83 7.40
CA LYS A 55 -17.16 -16.16 7.28
C LYS A 55 -16.37 -16.91 6.22
N SER A 56 -15.82 -18.07 6.56
CA SER A 56 -14.96 -18.86 5.68
C SER A 56 -15.73 -19.52 4.54
N GLY A 57 -16.93 -20.05 4.83
CA GLY A 57 -17.82 -20.70 3.86
C GLY A 57 -17.18 -21.90 3.13
N ASP A 58 -17.90 -22.45 2.14
CA ASP A 58 -17.44 -23.54 1.28
C ASP A 58 -16.71 -22.99 0.04
N TYR A 59 -15.63 -22.24 0.26
CA TYR A 59 -14.95 -21.49 -0.80
C TYR A 59 -13.84 -22.29 -1.49
N ASN A 60 -13.80 -22.22 -2.83
CA ASN A 60 -12.76 -22.85 -3.65
C ASN A 60 -11.49 -21.99 -3.61
N ARG A 61 -10.36 -22.55 -3.17
CA ARG A 61 -9.06 -21.85 -3.00
C ARG A 61 -8.34 -21.57 -4.33
N ASP A 62 -9.08 -21.53 -5.43
CA ASP A 62 -8.50 -21.31 -6.74
C ASP A 62 -7.97 -19.86 -6.84
N HIS A 63 -6.90 -19.68 -7.62
CA HIS A 63 -6.29 -18.38 -7.94
C HIS A 63 -5.68 -17.58 -6.76
N ASP A 64 -5.17 -18.25 -5.72
CA ASP A 64 -4.47 -17.62 -4.57
C ASP A 64 -5.29 -16.55 -3.82
N SER A 65 -6.60 -16.60 -3.95
CA SER A 65 -7.53 -15.71 -3.27
C SER A 65 -7.53 -15.96 -1.76
N VAL A 66 -7.42 -14.90 -0.97
CA VAL A 66 -7.39 -14.99 0.50
C VAL A 66 -8.82 -15.05 1.03
N CYS A 67 -9.20 -16.19 1.60
CA CYS A 67 -10.51 -16.34 2.23
C CYS A 67 -10.63 -15.50 3.52
N CYS A 68 -11.85 -15.03 3.81
CA CYS A 68 -12.19 -14.54 5.14
C CYS A 68 -12.03 -15.65 6.18
N LYS A 69 -11.57 -15.28 7.37
CA LYS A 69 -11.44 -16.19 8.52
C LYS A 69 -12.63 -16.00 9.46
N ASP A 70 -13.17 -17.10 9.96
CA ASP A 70 -14.28 -17.05 10.91
C ASP A 70 -13.88 -16.30 12.19
N GLY A 71 -14.73 -15.39 12.63
CA GLY A 71 -14.50 -14.59 13.83
C GLY A 71 -13.66 -13.33 13.63
N ASP A 72 -12.91 -13.22 12.52
CA ASP A 72 -12.14 -12.02 12.20
C ASP A 72 -13.05 -10.85 11.82
N ARG A 73 -12.58 -9.62 12.07
CA ARG A 73 -13.25 -8.37 11.70
C ARG A 73 -12.47 -7.64 10.62
N TYR A 74 -13.12 -7.39 9.49
CA TYR A 74 -12.53 -6.73 8.33
C TYR A 74 -13.05 -5.28 8.21
N PRO A 75 -12.19 -4.26 8.21
CA PRO A 75 -12.62 -2.87 8.12
C PRO A 75 -13.22 -2.56 6.74
N GLN A 76 -14.28 -1.77 6.72
CA GLN A 76 -14.91 -1.26 5.50
C GLN A 76 -14.54 0.21 5.31
N PHE A 77 -14.16 0.58 4.10
CA PHE A 77 -13.89 1.96 3.71
C PHE A 77 -14.82 2.37 2.58
N ARG A 78 -15.52 3.50 2.77
CA ARG A 78 -16.27 4.18 1.70
C ARG A 78 -15.48 5.31 1.05
N CYS A 79 -14.36 5.68 1.66
CA CYS A 79 -13.43 6.70 1.20
C CYS A 79 -12.10 6.06 0.79
N SER A 80 -11.19 6.87 0.26
CA SER A 80 -9.80 6.50 -0.01
C SER A 80 -8.88 7.67 0.35
N PRO A 81 -7.56 7.46 0.45
CA PRO A 81 -6.62 8.55 0.64
C PRO A 81 -6.77 9.64 -0.45
N PRO A 82 -6.38 10.89 -0.16
CA PRO A 82 -6.43 11.98 -1.14
C PRO A 82 -5.69 11.63 -2.44
N VAL A 83 -6.33 11.91 -3.57
CA VAL A 83 -5.72 11.75 -4.89
C VAL A 83 -4.93 13.01 -5.22
N SER A 84 -3.71 12.80 -5.68
CA SER A 84 -2.81 13.83 -6.18
C SER A 84 -2.24 13.40 -7.54
N ALA A 85 -1.40 14.25 -8.16
CA ALA A 85 -0.70 13.90 -9.39
C ALA A 85 0.19 12.65 -9.24
N ASP A 86 0.67 12.37 -8.02
CA ASP A 86 1.43 11.18 -7.66
C ASP A 86 0.76 10.54 -6.43
N THR A 87 -0.27 9.73 -6.68
CA THR A 87 -1.06 9.09 -5.62
C THR A 87 -0.44 7.75 -5.27
N PRO A 88 0.09 7.57 -4.04
CA PRO A 88 0.59 6.27 -3.61
C PRO A 88 -0.53 5.25 -3.55
N ALA A 89 -0.30 4.06 -4.14
CA ALA A 89 -1.26 2.97 -4.14
C ALA A 89 -0.54 1.61 -4.07
N ILE A 90 -1.27 0.59 -3.65
CA ILE A 90 -0.83 -0.81 -3.73
C ILE A 90 -1.44 -1.41 -4.99
N LEU A 91 -0.59 -1.88 -5.91
CA LEU A 91 -1.03 -2.60 -7.10
C LEU A 91 -1.20 -4.09 -6.77
N SER A 92 -2.43 -4.59 -6.86
CA SER A 92 -2.74 -6.02 -6.85
C SER A 92 -2.97 -6.54 -8.27
N LEU A 93 -2.78 -7.84 -8.48
CA LEU A 93 -3.08 -8.50 -9.74
C LEU A 93 -4.50 -9.09 -9.71
N ASN A 94 -5.25 -8.93 -10.80
CA ASN A 94 -6.59 -9.48 -10.97
C ASN A 94 -6.85 -9.76 -12.46
N SER A 95 -7.42 -10.92 -12.78
CA SER A 95 -8.00 -11.23 -14.09
C SER A 95 -9.45 -10.73 -14.16
N PHE A 96 -9.74 -9.91 -15.17
CA PHE A 96 -11.09 -9.43 -15.49
C PHE A 96 -11.79 -10.33 -16.54
N ALA A 97 -11.17 -11.46 -16.87
CA ALA A 97 -11.71 -12.42 -17.82
C ALA A 97 -12.89 -13.20 -17.22
N ARG A 98 -13.75 -13.72 -18.12
CA ARG A 98 -14.84 -14.60 -17.72
C ARG A 98 -14.29 -15.86 -17.07
N GLY A 99 -14.72 -16.15 -15.84
CA GLY A 99 -14.28 -17.33 -15.10
C GLY A 99 -12.91 -17.16 -14.43
N GLY A 100 -12.34 -15.95 -14.45
CA GLY A 100 -11.19 -15.60 -13.61
C GLY A 100 -11.59 -15.19 -12.19
N ASP A 101 -10.62 -14.69 -11.45
CA ASP A 101 -10.72 -14.23 -10.05
C ASP A 101 -11.56 -12.96 -9.86
N GLY A 102 -11.69 -12.09 -10.88
CA GLY A 102 -12.53 -10.88 -10.82
C GLY A 102 -14.03 -11.13 -10.61
N GLY A 103 -14.47 -12.39 -10.72
CA GLY A 103 -15.84 -12.83 -10.47
C GLY A 103 -16.83 -12.34 -11.52
N GLY A 104 -17.39 -11.14 -11.32
CA GLY A 104 -18.44 -10.55 -12.14
C GLY A 104 -17.92 -9.73 -13.33
N LYS A 105 -18.86 -9.15 -14.08
CA LYS A 105 -18.55 -8.16 -15.12
C LYS A 105 -18.13 -6.83 -14.48
N SER A 106 -17.24 -6.10 -15.15
CA SER A 106 -16.80 -4.76 -14.76
C SER A 106 -17.98 -3.79 -14.60
N PHE A 107 -17.94 -2.97 -13.55
CA PHE A 107 -19.03 -2.04 -13.23
C PHE A 107 -19.23 -0.97 -14.31
N CYS A 108 -18.15 -0.43 -14.87
CA CYS A 108 -18.19 0.73 -15.78
C CYS A 108 -18.92 0.45 -17.10
N ASP A 109 -18.85 -0.78 -17.62
CA ASP A 109 -19.29 -1.12 -18.97
C ASP A 109 -19.97 -2.50 -19.08
N ASN A 110 -20.20 -3.17 -17.95
CA ASN A 110 -20.95 -4.42 -17.85
C ASN A 110 -20.45 -5.54 -18.79
N ARG A 111 -19.12 -5.66 -18.91
CA ARG A 111 -18.45 -6.73 -19.67
C ARG A 111 -17.29 -7.36 -18.90
N PHE A 112 -16.78 -8.45 -19.46
CA PHE A 112 -15.48 -9.02 -19.09
C PHE A 112 -14.40 -8.45 -20.02
N HIS A 113 -13.16 -8.42 -19.54
CA HIS A 113 -11.99 -7.98 -20.30
C HIS A 113 -10.96 -9.09 -20.37
N LYS A 114 -10.24 -9.22 -21.48
CA LYS A 114 -9.14 -10.19 -21.57
C LYS A 114 -7.96 -9.72 -20.72
N ASP A 115 -7.16 -10.65 -20.22
CA ASP A 115 -5.96 -10.31 -19.42
C ASP A 115 -4.88 -9.53 -20.21
N THR A 116 -5.00 -9.50 -21.54
CA THR A 116 -4.15 -8.67 -22.41
C THR A 116 -4.61 -7.21 -22.50
N GLU A 117 -5.82 -6.88 -22.03
CA GLU A 117 -6.32 -5.50 -21.99
C GLU A 117 -5.77 -4.77 -20.76
N LEU A 118 -5.31 -3.53 -20.93
CA LEU A 118 -4.80 -2.71 -19.83
C LEU A 118 -5.97 -2.03 -19.09
N VAL A 119 -6.55 -2.75 -18.13
CA VAL A 119 -7.67 -2.31 -17.31
C VAL A 119 -7.34 -2.41 -15.82
N VAL A 120 -7.96 -1.55 -15.01
CA VAL A 120 -7.77 -1.52 -13.54
C VAL A 120 -9.10 -1.37 -12.83
N ALA A 121 -9.16 -1.85 -11.59
CA ALA A 121 -10.19 -1.49 -10.63
C ALA A 121 -9.59 -0.57 -9.57
N LEU A 122 -10.40 0.37 -9.07
CA LEU A 122 -10.01 1.29 -8.01
C LEU A 122 -10.78 0.95 -6.72
N SER A 123 -10.17 1.24 -5.58
CA SER A 123 -10.90 1.22 -4.30
C SER A 123 -12.06 2.22 -4.32
N THR A 124 -13.11 1.93 -3.55
CA THR A 124 -14.40 2.64 -3.59
C THR A 124 -14.28 4.16 -3.61
N GLY A 125 -13.53 4.76 -2.67
CA GLY A 125 -13.42 6.22 -2.59
C GLY A 125 -12.67 6.86 -3.77
N MET A 126 -11.66 6.18 -4.32
CA MET A 126 -11.00 6.63 -5.55
C MET A 126 -11.94 6.54 -6.75
N PHE A 127 -12.82 5.53 -6.79
CA PHE A 127 -13.80 5.37 -7.86
C PHE A 127 -14.91 6.42 -7.80
N THR A 128 -15.47 6.69 -6.61
CA THR A 128 -16.54 7.68 -6.43
C THR A 128 -16.05 9.12 -6.33
N ASN A 129 -14.73 9.32 -6.20
CA ASN A 129 -14.12 10.62 -5.94
C ASN A 129 -14.57 11.22 -4.60
N ASP A 130 -14.94 10.37 -3.63
CA ASP A 130 -15.34 10.74 -2.28
C ASP A 130 -14.10 10.88 -1.38
N TYR A 131 -13.81 12.13 -0.99
CA TYR A 131 -12.70 12.53 -0.10
C TYR A 131 -13.20 13.10 1.21
#